data_AF-A0A850SCW4-F1
#
_entry.id   AF-A0A850SCW4-F1
#
_cell.length_a   1.000
_cell.length_b   1.000
_cell.length_c   1.000
_cell.angle_alpha   90.00
_cell.angle_beta   90.00
_cell.angle_gamma   90.00
#
_symmetry.space_group_name_H-M   'P 1'
#
loop_
_entity.id
_entity.type
_entity.pdbx_description
1 polymer ?
#
loop_
_entity_poly.entity_id
_entity_poly.type
_entity_poly.pdbx_seq_one_letter_code
_entity_poly.pdbx_strand_id
1 'polypeptide(L)'
;MAINDFALACAIDESPAYFTYEKETMLVIQSAQDAKAGVNSFEYIEPFMGALVSHEAIHVAIKGLEGDDTSESLDDIEVIVEHDGRRFQVTLNNILFASDQSGLVIP
;
A
#
# COMPACT_ATOMS: atom_id res chain seq x y z
N MET A 1 7.23 -17.32 1.49
CA MET A 1 7.83 -16.00 1.24
C MET A 1 6.81 -15.12 0.54
N ALA A 2 5.75 -14.84 1.27
CA ALA A 2 4.67 -13.93 0.92
C ALA A 2 3.95 -13.59 2.23
N ILE A 3 3.14 -12.54 2.24
CA ILE A 3 2.29 -12.24 3.39
C ILE A 3 1.41 -13.45 3.72
N ASN A 4 1.48 -13.92 4.96
CA ASN A 4 0.72 -15.07 5.46
C ASN A 4 0.02 -14.81 6.80
N ASP A 5 0.18 -13.61 7.36
CA ASP A 5 -0.44 -13.20 8.61
C ASP A 5 -0.76 -11.69 8.59
N PHE A 6 -1.63 -11.27 9.50
CA PHE A 6 -2.06 -9.88 9.64
C PHE A 6 -2.10 -9.46 11.11
N ALA A 7 -1.58 -8.27 11.40
CA ALA A 7 -1.72 -7.62 12.69
C ALA A 7 -2.30 -6.21 12.54
N LEU A 8 -3.20 -5.86 13.45
CA LEU A 8 -3.71 -4.50 13.59
C LEU A 8 -3.00 -3.81 14.74
N ALA A 9 -2.55 -2.59 14.51
CA ALA A 9 -1.93 -1.76 15.53
C ALA A 9 -2.34 -0.30 15.38
N CYS A 10 -1.94 0.51 16.37
CA CYS A 10 -2.15 1.94 16.38
C CYS A 10 -0.78 2.63 16.40
N ALA A 11 -0.64 3.67 15.59
CA ALA A 11 0.55 4.50 15.60
C ALA A 11 0.74 5.10 17.00
N ILE A 12 1.99 5.24 17.42
CA ILE A 12 2.34 5.91 18.68
C ILE A 12 2.61 7.40 18.49
N ASP A 13 2.77 7.82 17.23
CA ASP A 13 3.08 9.16 16.79
C ASP A 13 1.88 9.79 16.04
N GLU A 14 2.13 10.88 15.33
CA GLU A 14 1.13 11.61 14.54
C GLU A 14 1.08 11.14 13.08
N SER A 15 1.61 9.95 12.79
CA SER A 15 1.54 9.40 11.43
C SER A 15 0.08 9.20 11.00
N PRO A 16 -0.23 9.42 9.70
CA PRO A 16 -1.50 8.99 9.15
C PRO A 16 -1.63 7.46 9.23
N ALA A 17 -2.77 6.92 8.88
CA ALA A 17 -2.91 5.47 8.77
C ALA A 17 -2.15 4.95 7.55
N TYR A 18 -1.49 3.79 7.68
CA TYR A 18 -0.69 3.19 6.61
C TYR A 18 -0.60 1.66 6.74
N PHE A 19 -0.06 1.05 5.70
CA PHE A 19 0.28 -0.37 5.65
C PHE A 19 1.79 -0.54 5.61
N THR A 20 2.26 -1.61 6.23
CA THR A 20 3.65 -2.05 6.11
C THR A 20 3.69 -3.55 6.42
N TYR A 21 4.88 -4.12 6.57
CA TYR A 21 5.05 -5.51 6.95
C TYR A 21 6.26 -5.69 7.86
N GLU A 22 6.18 -6.71 8.70
CA GLU A 22 7.32 -7.24 9.43
C GLU A 22 7.44 -8.73 9.05
N LYS A 23 8.51 -9.08 8.33
CA LYS A 23 8.72 -10.42 7.77
C LYS A 23 7.59 -10.84 6.82
N GLU A 24 6.72 -11.75 7.25
CA GLU A 24 5.59 -12.26 6.46
C GLU A 24 4.23 -11.80 7.03
N THR A 25 4.26 -10.90 8.03
CA THR A 25 3.05 -10.34 8.66
C THR A 25 2.80 -8.94 8.12
N MET A 26 1.63 -8.72 7.52
CA MET A 26 1.20 -7.39 7.13
C MET A 26 0.68 -6.64 8.37
N LEU A 27 1.14 -5.41 8.53
CA LEU A 27 0.76 -4.52 9.61
C LEU A 27 -0.21 -3.47 9.07
N VAL A 28 -1.40 -3.41 9.67
CA VAL A 28 -2.40 -2.38 9.40
C VAL A 28 -2.34 -1.38 10.56
N ILE A 29 -1.77 -0.21 10.31
CA ILE A 29 -1.51 0.80 11.35
C ILE A 29 -2.58 1.88 11.28
N GLN A 30 -3.45 1.94 12.29
CA GLN A 30 -4.40 3.04 12.46
C GLN A 30 -3.70 4.30 13.00
N SER A 31 -4.12 5.48 12.55
CA SER A 31 -3.67 6.76 13.11
C SER A 31 -4.04 6.89 14.59
N ALA A 32 -3.10 7.37 15.41
CA ALA A 32 -3.34 7.67 16.82
C ALA A 32 -4.41 8.75 17.00
N GLN A 33 -4.43 9.74 16.08
CA GLN A 33 -5.39 10.84 16.10
C GLN A 33 -6.79 10.34 15.78
N ASP A 34 -6.94 9.51 14.74
CA ASP A 34 -8.23 8.96 14.33
C ASP A 34 -8.78 8.01 15.40
N ALA A 35 -7.92 7.15 15.96
CA ALA A 35 -8.30 6.27 17.05
C ALA A 35 -8.82 7.05 18.28
N LYS A 36 -8.16 8.15 18.66
CA LYS A 36 -8.62 9.05 19.75
C LYS A 36 -9.94 9.74 19.40
N ALA A 37 -10.17 10.05 18.14
CA ALA A 37 -11.40 10.68 17.65
C ALA A 37 -12.56 9.68 17.43
N GLY A 38 -12.32 8.38 17.57
CA GLY A 38 -13.30 7.33 17.26
C GLY A 38 -13.59 7.21 15.75
N VAL A 39 -12.67 7.66 14.91
CA VAL A 39 -12.75 7.62 13.45
C VAL A 39 -12.02 6.38 12.95
N ASN A 40 -12.64 5.63 12.04
CA ASN A 40 -11.99 4.52 11.37
C ASN A 40 -11.18 5.05 10.18
N SER A 41 -9.85 4.97 10.25
CA SER A 41 -8.97 5.39 9.15
C SER A 41 -9.11 4.55 7.87
N PHE A 42 -9.80 3.41 7.96
CA PHE A 42 -9.90 2.39 6.92
C PHE A 42 -11.35 2.04 6.58
N GLU A 43 -12.29 3.00 6.71
CA GLU A 43 -13.74 2.77 6.56
C GLU A 43 -14.16 2.07 5.24
N TYR A 44 -13.34 2.16 4.18
CA TYR A 44 -13.63 1.59 2.86
C TYR A 44 -12.45 0.78 2.29
N ILE A 45 -11.70 0.10 3.15
CA ILE A 45 -10.49 -0.61 2.75
C ILE A 45 -10.76 -1.93 2.01
N GLU A 46 -11.91 -2.57 2.24
CA GLU A 46 -12.21 -3.93 1.78
C GLU A 46 -11.98 -4.15 0.28
N PRO A 47 -12.36 -3.23 -0.64
CA PRO A 47 -12.10 -3.40 -2.07
C PRO A 47 -10.60 -3.44 -2.42
N PHE A 48 -9.76 -2.83 -1.59
CA PHE A 48 -8.33 -2.66 -1.85
C PHE A 48 -7.47 -3.73 -1.17
N MET A 49 -8.02 -4.49 -0.22
CA MET A 49 -7.27 -5.48 0.57
C MET A 49 -6.51 -6.49 -0.30
N GLY A 50 -7.12 -7.01 -1.36
CA GLY A 50 -6.44 -7.96 -2.25
C GLY A 50 -5.24 -7.34 -2.99
N ALA A 51 -5.36 -6.07 -3.38
CA ALA A 51 -4.31 -5.34 -4.07
C ALA A 51 -3.15 -5.00 -3.11
N LEU A 52 -3.47 -4.53 -1.90
CA LEU A 52 -2.50 -4.25 -0.84
C LEU A 52 -1.70 -5.51 -0.46
N VAL A 53 -2.38 -6.63 -0.21
CA VAL A 53 -1.70 -7.91 0.11
C VAL A 53 -0.79 -8.35 -1.03
N SER A 54 -1.23 -8.19 -2.28
CA SER A 54 -0.43 -8.56 -3.44
C SER A 54 0.82 -7.70 -3.57
N HIS A 55 0.70 -6.39 -3.35
CA HIS A 55 1.81 -5.45 -3.35
C HIS A 55 2.85 -5.80 -2.28
N GLU A 56 2.43 -5.94 -1.03
CA GLU A 56 3.34 -6.28 0.08
C GLU A 56 3.96 -7.68 -0.09
N ALA A 57 3.22 -8.63 -0.66
CA ALA A 57 3.78 -9.95 -0.96
C ALA A 57 4.92 -9.92 -1.98
N ILE A 58 4.86 -9.01 -2.96
CA ILE A 58 5.94 -8.81 -3.93
C ILE A 58 7.17 -8.23 -3.21
N HIS A 59 6.99 -7.22 -2.35
CA HIS A 59 8.08 -6.68 -1.54
C HIS A 59 8.77 -7.75 -0.70
N VAL A 60 8.00 -8.57 0.04
CA VAL A 60 8.55 -9.67 0.84
C VAL A 60 9.34 -10.67 -0.02
N ALA A 61 8.83 -11.03 -1.20
CA ALA A 61 9.50 -11.96 -2.09
C ALA A 61 10.80 -11.39 -2.67
N ILE A 62 10.79 -10.16 -3.16
CA ILE A 62 11.96 -9.49 -3.76
C ILE A 62 13.01 -9.19 -2.69
N LYS A 63 12.61 -8.73 -1.50
CA LYS A 63 13.50 -8.53 -0.36
C LYS A 63 14.29 -9.80 -0.02
N GLY A 64 13.63 -10.96 -0.04
CA GLY A 64 14.26 -12.25 0.20
C GLY A 64 15.24 -12.70 -0.89
N LEU A 65 15.10 -12.20 -2.12
CA LEU A 65 15.91 -12.59 -3.28
C LEU A 65 17.06 -11.61 -3.56
N GLU A 66 16.76 -10.31 -3.55
CA GLU A 66 17.63 -9.23 -4.06
C GLU A 66 17.98 -8.18 -2.98
N GLY A 67 17.44 -8.33 -1.76
CA GLY A 67 17.70 -7.43 -0.63
C GLY A 67 16.77 -6.22 -0.56
N ASP A 68 16.96 -5.43 0.49
CA ASP A 68 16.08 -4.33 0.89
C ASP A 68 16.01 -3.21 -0.16
N ASP A 69 17.16 -2.69 -0.59
CA ASP A 69 17.25 -1.59 -1.56
C ASP A 69 16.44 -1.86 -2.84
N THR A 70 16.53 -3.09 -3.37
CA THR A 70 15.80 -3.49 -4.58
C THR A 70 14.30 -3.57 -4.32
N SER A 71 13.90 -4.12 -3.17
CA SER A 71 12.50 -4.20 -2.78
C SER A 71 11.87 -2.82 -2.61
N GLU A 72 12.54 -1.91 -1.91
CA GLU A 72 12.02 -0.54 -1.67
C GLU A 72 11.91 0.26 -2.98
N SER A 73 12.81 0.03 -3.95
CA SER A 73 12.74 0.70 -5.25
C SER A 73 11.49 0.36 -6.08
N LEU A 74 10.73 -0.68 -5.71
CA LEU A 74 9.49 -1.06 -6.40
C LEU A 74 8.38 -0.02 -6.24
N ASP A 75 8.35 0.70 -5.10
CA ASP A 75 7.38 1.76 -4.85
C ASP A 75 7.55 2.95 -5.80
N ASP A 76 8.82 3.21 -6.15
CA ASP A 76 9.24 4.29 -7.04
C ASP A 76 9.15 3.91 -8.52
N ILE A 77 8.67 2.70 -8.86
CA ILE A 77 8.49 2.33 -10.27
C ILE A 77 7.41 3.23 -10.87
N GLU A 78 7.83 4.05 -11.81
CA GLU A 78 6.92 4.89 -12.59
C GLU A 78 6.48 4.15 -13.85
N VAL A 79 5.17 4.10 -14.07
CA VAL A 79 4.57 3.57 -15.29
C VAL A 79 3.84 4.68 -16.04
N ILE A 80 3.85 4.58 -17.37
CA ILE A 80 3.07 5.46 -18.23
C ILE A 80 1.73 4.79 -18.49
N VAL A 81 0.64 5.43 -18.07
CA VAL A 81 -0.74 4.98 -18.28
C VAL A 81 -1.46 5.93 -19.21
N GLU A 82 -2.36 5.40 -20.05
CA GLU A 82 -3.17 6.21 -20.96
C GLU A 82 -4.63 6.21 -20.50
N HIS A 83 -5.19 7.40 -20.28
CA HIS A 83 -6.58 7.61 -19.88
C HIS A 83 -7.14 8.78 -20.68
N ASP A 84 -8.30 8.59 -21.33
CA ASP A 84 -8.93 9.56 -22.24
C ASP A 84 -7.98 10.13 -23.31
N GLY A 85 -7.11 9.28 -23.86
CA GLY A 85 -6.13 9.66 -24.90
C GLY A 85 -4.98 10.56 -24.39
N ARG A 86 -4.84 10.71 -23.07
CA ARG A 86 -3.73 11.41 -22.42
C ARG A 86 -2.85 10.42 -21.67
N ARG A 87 -1.54 10.66 -21.72
CA ARG A 87 -0.55 9.85 -21.00
C ARG A 87 -0.20 10.51 -19.69
N PHE A 88 -0.17 9.70 -18.64
CA PHE A 88 0.19 10.10 -17.29
C PHE A 88 1.32 9.22 -16.80
N GLN A 89 2.24 9.82 -16.07
CA GLN A 89 3.28 9.10 -15.33
C GLN A 89 2.76 8.93 -13.91
N VAL A 90 2.61 7.68 -13.49
CA VAL A 90 2.08 7.32 -12.17
C VAL A 90 3.04 6.35 -11.50
N THR A 91 3.24 6.48 -10.20
CA THR A 91 3.96 5.47 -9.42
C THR A 91 3.10 4.22 -9.32
N LEU A 92 3.74 3.05 -9.33
CA LEU A 92 3.07 1.76 -9.26
C LEU A 92 2.22 1.64 -7.97
N ASN A 93 2.67 2.26 -6.87
CA ASN A 93 1.92 2.32 -5.62
C ASN A 93 0.54 3.01 -5.80
N ASN A 94 0.42 4.00 -6.69
CA ASN A 94 -0.85 4.68 -6.94
C ASN A 94 -1.89 3.80 -7.66
N ILE A 95 -1.47 2.74 -8.37
CA ILE A 95 -2.35 1.80 -9.08
C ILE A 95 -3.37 1.16 -8.12
N LEU A 96 -2.95 0.93 -6.87
CA LEU A 96 -3.78 0.31 -5.85
C LEU A 96 -4.94 1.19 -5.41
N PHE A 97 -4.84 2.51 -5.60
CA PHE A 97 -5.84 3.48 -5.15
C PHE A 97 -6.74 3.98 -6.29
N ALA A 98 -6.45 3.60 -7.53
CA ALA A 98 -7.27 3.93 -8.68
C ALA A 98 -8.42 2.94 -8.84
N SER A 99 -9.64 3.43 -9.06
CA SER A 99 -10.85 2.61 -9.22
C SER A 99 -10.82 1.72 -10.47
N ASP A 100 -9.99 2.06 -11.45
CA ASP A 100 -9.83 1.37 -12.73
C ASP A 100 -8.45 0.71 -12.91
N GLN A 101 -7.64 0.63 -11.84
CA GLN A 101 -6.27 0.10 -11.87
C GLN A 101 -5.32 0.88 -12.80
N SER A 102 -5.67 2.11 -13.17
CA SER A 102 -4.78 2.97 -13.97
C SER A 102 -3.70 3.67 -13.13
N GLY A 103 -3.82 3.68 -11.81
CA GLY A 103 -2.99 4.54 -10.96
C GLY A 103 -3.34 6.02 -10.99
N LEU A 104 -4.41 6.39 -11.71
CA LEU A 104 -4.99 7.72 -11.65
C LEU A 104 -6.03 7.77 -10.53
N VAL A 105 -5.67 8.44 -9.44
CA VAL A 105 -6.62 8.77 -8.37
C VAL A 105 -7.38 10.03 -8.82
N ILE A 106 -8.55 9.83 -9.40
CA ILE A 106 -9.43 10.89 -9.90
C ILE A 106 -10.42 11.24 -8.77
N PRO A 107 -10.72 12.54 -8.50
CA PRO A 107 -11.66 12.95 -7.46
C PRO A 107 -13.07 12.36 -7.57
#